data_AF-A0A957I8R5-F1
#
_entry.id   AF-A0A957I8R5-F1
#
_cell.length_a   1.000
_cell.length_b   1.000
_cell.length_c   1.000
_cell.angle_alpha   90.00
_cell.angle_beta   90.00
_cell.angle_gamma   90.00
#
_symmetry.space_group_name_H-M   'P 1'
#
loop_
_entity.id
_entity.type
_entity.pdbx_description
1 polymer ?
#
loop_
_entity_poly.entity_id
_entity_poly.type
_entity_poly.pdbx_seq_one_letter_code
_entity_poly.pdbx_strand_id
1 'polypeptide(L)'
;MGLFDSINPLVKIAKKVVNGVRQSLMGQINLLDTAVKAPIQMMVKEVVGGVWVGDGADAFVEQCTRMFIPQTDFITNGARSMHSCIGKALDIMEAADKKSMSFVNNLSGIFGGIYK
;
A
#
# COMPACT_ATOMS: atom_id res chain seq x y z
N MET A 1 4.41 15.68 -33.66
CA MET A 1 4.25 15.29 -32.24
C MET A 1 2.81 14.83 -32.07
N GLY A 2 2.61 13.52 -32.06
CA GLY A 2 1.26 12.96 -32.09
C GLY A 2 0.59 13.02 -30.71
N LEU A 3 -0.74 13.02 -30.69
CA LEU A 3 -1.58 12.88 -29.50
C LEU A 3 -1.19 11.64 -28.64
N PHE A 4 -0.47 10.69 -29.22
CA PHE A 4 -0.01 9.46 -28.58
C PHE A 4 1.35 9.63 -27.87
N ASP A 5 2.20 10.56 -28.31
CA ASP A 5 3.44 10.92 -27.60
C ASP A 5 3.16 11.62 -26.26
N SER A 6 1.99 12.26 -26.11
CA SER A 6 1.57 12.93 -24.88
C SER A 6 0.87 12.01 -23.87
N ILE A 7 0.29 10.88 -24.29
CA ILE A 7 -0.37 9.91 -23.38
C ILE A 7 0.66 9.13 -22.54
N ASN A 8 1.78 8.73 -23.13
CA ASN A 8 2.84 7.99 -22.45
C ASN A 8 3.43 8.74 -21.23
N PRO A 9 3.77 10.04 -21.30
CA PRO A 9 4.17 10.84 -20.14
C PRO A 9 3.09 10.91 -19.06
N LEU A 10 1.82 11.08 -19.43
CA LEU A 10 0.71 11.17 -18.46
C LEU A 10 0.49 9.85 -17.71
N VAL A 11 0.54 8.71 -18.41
CA VAL A 11 0.45 7.38 -17.80
C VAL A 11 1.65 7.11 -16.89
N LYS A 12 2.85 7.54 -17.26
CA LYS A 12 4.05 7.44 -16.40
C LYS A 12 3.91 8.30 -15.13
N ILE A 13 3.39 9.52 -15.25
CA ILE A 13 3.13 10.40 -14.10
C ILE A 13 2.08 9.76 -13.18
N ALA A 14 0.97 9.26 -13.72
CA ALA A 14 -0.06 8.58 -12.94
C ALA A 14 0.50 7.36 -12.20
N LYS A 15 1.28 6.50 -12.88
CA LYS A 15 1.98 5.35 -12.27
C LYS A 15 2.91 5.80 -11.14
N LYS A 16 3.63 6.91 -11.31
CA LYS A 16 4.54 7.46 -10.29
C LYS A 16 3.79 7.98 -9.06
N VAL A 17 2.68 8.69 -9.25
CA VAL A 17 1.83 9.19 -8.14
C VAL A 17 1.25 8.01 -7.36
N VAL A 18 0.66 7.03 -8.05
CA VAL A 18 0.08 5.84 -7.41
C VAL A 18 1.13 5.01 -6.68
N ASN A 19 2.34 4.87 -7.24
CA ASN A 19 3.48 4.27 -6.55
C ASN A 19 3.91 5.06 -5.30
N GLY A 20 3.87 6.39 -5.34
CA GLY A 20 4.15 7.23 -4.18
C GLY A 20 3.15 6.99 -3.05
N VAL A 21 1.84 6.91 -3.37
CA VAL A 21 0.79 6.56 -2.40
C VAL A 21 1.04 5.17 -1.81
N ARG A 22 1.37 4.19 -2.66
CA ARG A 22 1.71 2.82 -2.24
C ARG A 22 2.87 2.80 -1.23
N GLN A 23 3.95 3.54 -1.51
CA GLN A 23 5.09 3.62 -0.59
C GLN A 23 4.74 4.32 0.72
N SER A 24 3.95 5.40 0.66
CA SER A 24 3.47 6.10 1.86
C SER A 24 2.65 5.19 2.77
N LEU A 25 1.79 4.33 2.21
CA LEU A 25 1.02 3.34 2.96
C LEU A 25 1.91 2.35 3.71
N MET A 26 3.01 1.86 3.09
CA MET A 26 3.96 1.00 3.79
C MET A 26 4.67 1.73 4.94
N GLY A 27 4.99 3.00 4.77
CA GLY A 27 5.53 3.83 5.86
C GLY A 27 4.58 3.92 7.05
N GLN A 28 3.28 4.12 6.79
CA GLN A 28 2.24 4.19 7.83
C GLN A 28 2.05 2.84 8.54
N ILE A 29 2.11 1.72 7.81
CA ILE A 29 2.07 0.37 8.39
C ILE A 29 3.23 0.18 9.38
N ASN A 30 4.46 0.49 8.94
CA ASN A 30 5.64 0.34 9.78
C ASN A 30 5.59 1.25 11.01
N LEU A 31 5.04 2.46 10.86
CA LEU A 31 4.86 3.39 11.97
C LEU A 31 3.85 2.85 12.99
N LEU A 32 2.72 2.29 12.56
CA LEU A 32 1.74 1.69 13.47
C LEU A 32 2.34 0.53 14.26
N ASP A 33 3.09 -0.35 13.59
CA ASP A 33 3.72 -1.50 14.24
C ASP A 33 4.77 -1.06 15.28
N THR A 34 5.63 -0.09 14.93
CA THR A 34 6.76 0.32 15.79
C THR A 34 6.42 1.37 16.84
N ALA A 35 5.55 2.32 16.53
CA ALA A 35 5.22 3.44 17.42
C ALA A 35 4.02 3.17 18.33
N VAL A 36 3.16 2.21 17.99
CA VAL A 36 1.93 1.93 18.75
C VAL A 36 1.91 0.51 19.27
N LYS A 37 1.93 -0.49 18.37
CA LYS A 37 1.75 -1.89 18.78
C LYS A 37 2.86 -2.39 19.70
N ALA A 38 4.12 -2.20 19.30
CA ALA A 38 5.26 -2.69 20.08
C ALA A 38 5.33 -2.05 21.48
N PRO A 39 5.20 -0.72 21.66
CA PRO A 39 5.17 -0.11 22.99
C PRO A 39 4.04 -0.62 23.88
N ILE A 40 2.81 -0.74 23.35
CA ILE A 40 1.68 -1.26 24.12
C ILE A 40 1.95 -2.70 24.57
N GLN A 41 2.50 -3.53 23.69
CA GLN A 41 2.86 -4.91 24.05
C GLN A 41 3.96 -4.99 25.11
N MET A 42 4.94 -4.08 25.08
CA MET A 42 5.97 -3.99 26.12
C MET A 42 5.36 -3.58 27.46
N MET A 43 4.52 -2.54 27.48
CA MET A 43 3.83 -2.09 28.69
C MET A 43 2.97 -3.21 29.29
N VAL A 44 2.17 -3.90 28.47
CA VAL A 44 1.37 -5.05 28.95
C VAL A 44 2.25 -6.13 29.57
N LYS A 45 3.42 -6.44 28.99
CA LYS A 45 4.35 -7.43 29.55
C LYS A 45 4.93 -6.99 30.89
N GLU A 46 5.29 -5.72 31.04
CA GLU A 46 5.79 -5.17 32.32
C GLU A 46 4.71 -5.27 33.41
N VAL A 47 3.46 -4.94 33.07
CA VAL A 47 2.33 -5.05 33.99
C VAL A 47 2.08 -6.50 34.41
N VAL A 48 2.00 -7.42 33.45
CA VAL A 48 1.86 -8.87 33.73
C VAL A 48 3.06 -9.43 34.50
N GLY A 49 4.24 -8.86 34.32
CA GLY A 49 5.45 -9.18 35.07
C GLY A 49 5.46 -8.70 36.52
N GLY A 50 4.40 -8.01 36.97
CA GLY A 50 4.24 -7.55 38.34
C GLY A 50 4.92 -6.21 38.64
N VAL A 51 5.39 -5.47 37.63
CA VAL A 51 5.91 -4.10 37.80
C VAL A 51 4.80 -3.16 38.27
N TRP A 52 3.56 -3.43 37.88
CA TRP A 52 2.37 -2.74 38.33
C TRP A 52 1.27 -3.76 38.66
N VAL A 53 0.67 -3.64 39.84
CA VAL A 53 -0.31 -4.59 40.38
C VAL A 53 -1.52 -3.85 40.94
N GLY A 54 -2.71 -4.46 40.81
CA GLY A 54 -3.99 -3.96 41.32
C GLY A 54 -5.05 -3.84 40.23
N ASP A 55 -6.29 -3.53 40.61
CA ASP A 55 -7.44 -3.52 39.69
C ASP A 55 -7.25 -2.64 38.45
N GLY A 56 -6.52 -1.52 38.60
CA GLY A 56 -6.19 -0.64 37.48
C GLY A 56 -5.19 -1.26 36.50
N ALA A 57 -4.24 -2.05 36.99
CA ALA A 57 -3.28 -2.79 36.17
C ALA A 57 -3.99 -3.88 35.35
N ASP A 58 -4.90 -4.62 35.99
CA ASP A 58 -5.69 -5.67 35.34
C ASP A 58 -6.62 -5.06 34.28
N ALA A 59 -7.31 -3.97 34.60
CA ALA A 59 -8.17 -3.25 33.65
C ALA A 59 -7.38 -2.69 32.47
N PHE A 60 -6.17 -2.17 32.70
CA PHE A 60 -5.28 -1.72 31.61
C PHE A 60 -4.91 -2.88 30.67
N VAL A 61 -4.44 -4.00 31.23
CA VAL A 61 -4.07 -5.19 30.44
C VAL A 61 -5.27 -5.69 29.65
N GLU A 62 -6.46 -5.71 30.26
CA GLU A 62 -7.69 -6.10 29.60
C GLU A 62 -8.01 -5.19 28.41
N GLN A 63 -8.03 -3.87 28.60
CA GLN A 63 -8.35 -2.90 27.54
C GLN A 63 -7.33 -2.95 26.41
N CYS A 64 -6.04 -3.05 26.73
CA CYS A 64 -4.98 -3.14 25.74
C CYS A 64 -5.08 -4.43 24.91
N THR A 65 -5.38 -5.55 25.57
CA THR A 65 -5.42 -6.87 24.92
C THR A 65 -6.72 -7.07 24.12
N ARG A 66 -7.86 -6.58 24.63
CA ARG A 66 -9.17 -6.78 23.99
C ARG A 66 -9.52 -5.74 22.95
N MET A 67 -8.97 -4.52 23.06
CA MET A 67 -9.39 -3.39 22.25
C MET A 67 -8.24 -2.84 21.40
N PHE A 68 -7.16 -2.36 22.03
CA PHE A 68 -6.11 -1.63 21.30
C PHE A 68 -5.28 -2.50 20.34
N ILE A 69 -4.80 -3.67 20.80
CA ILE A 69 -3.99 -4.56 19.94
C ILE A 69 -4.82 -5.04 18.74
N PRO A 70 -6.05 -5.57 18.92
CA PRO A 70 -6.88 -6.00 17.79
C PRO A 70 -7.26 -4.89 16.82
N GLN A 71 -7.57 -3.68 17.32
CA GLN A 71 -7.89 -2.54 16.46
C GLN A 71 -6.69 -2.09 15.62
N THR A 72 -5.50 -2.11 16.22
CA THR A 72 -4.26 -1.80 15.50
C THR A 72 -4.01 -2.83 14.40
N ASP A 73 -4.23 -4.12 14.69
CA ASP A 73 -4.13 -5.19 13.69
C ASP A 73 -5.16 -5.06 12.57
N PHE A 74 -6.39 -4.66 12.89
CA PHE A 74 -7.40 -4.37 11.88
C PHE A 74 -6.95 -3.27 10.91
N ILE A 75 -6.43 -2.16 11.43
CA ILE A 75 -5.93 -1.04 10.61
C ILE A 75 -4.74 -1.48 9.76
N THR A 76 -3.76 -2.16 10.35
CA THR A 76 -2.59 -2.67 9.65
C THR A 76 -2.98 -3.63 8.51
N ASN A 77 -3.94 -4.52 8.75
CA ASN A 77 -4.44 -5.45 7.73
C ASN A 77 -5.20 -4.73 6.61
N GLY A 78 -6.00 -3.72 6.94
CA GLY A 78 -6.66 -2.86 5.96
C GLY A 78 -5.66 -2.13 5.06
N ALA A 79 -4.64 -1.53 5.66
CA ALA A 79 -3.58 -0.84 4.93
C ALA A 79 -2.76 -1.80 4.03
N ARG A 80 -2.43 -3.00 4.51
CA ARG A 80 -1.74 -4.03 3.71
C ARG A 80 -2.60 -4.50 2.52
N SER A 81 -3.90 -4.65 2.73
CA SER A 81 -4.86 -5.01 1.68
C SER A 81 -4.92 -3.92 0.61
N MET A 82 -5.04 -2.65 1.02
CA MET A 82 -5.02 -1.51 0.10
C MET A 82 -3.70 -1.43 -0.68
N HIS A 83 -2.56 -1.60 -0.01
CA HIS A 83 -1.25 -1.66 -0.64
C HIS A 83 -1.19 -2.76 -1.72
N SER A 84 -1.71 -3.95 -1.43
CA SER A 84 -1.77 -5.07 -2.39
C SER A 84 -2.67 -4.74 -3.59
N CYS A 85 -3.86 -4.19 -3.36
CA CYS A 85 -4.78 -3.79 -4.42
C CYS A 85 -4.16 -2.73 -5.34
N ILE A 86 -3.47 -1.74 -4.78
CA ILE A 86 -2.75 -0.73 -5.57
C ILE A 86 -1.64 -1.38 -6.39
N GLY A 87 -0.88 -2.32 -5.82
CA GLY A 87 0.13 -3.09 -6.56
C GLY A 87 -0.47 -3.80 -7.78
N LYS A 88 -1.58 -4.54 -7.58
CA LYS A 88 -2.28 -5.22 -8.67
C LYS A 88 -2.78 -4.24 -9.74
N ALA A 89 -3.30 -3.08 -9.34
CA ALA A 89 -3.76 -2.07 -10.28
C ALA A 89 -2.62 -1.55 -11.16
N LEU A 90 -1.43 -1.31 -10.57
CA LEU A 90 -0.24 -0.91 -11.31
C LEU A 90 0.21 -1.97 -12.32
N ASP A 91 0.18 -3.24 -11.94
CA ASP A 91 0.54 -4.36 -12.83
C ASP A 91 -0.43 -4.43 -14.03
N ILE A 92 -1.73 -4.27 -13.78
CA ILE A 92 -2.75 -4.19 -14.83
C ILE A 92 -2.49 -3.00 -15.77
N MET A 93 -2.17 -1.83 -15.21
CA MET A 93 -1.82 -0.64 -16.01
C MET A 93 -0.57 -0.87 -16.86
N GLU A 94 0.42 -1.62 -16.37
CA GLU A 94 1.61 -1.96 -17.16
C GLU A 94 1.30 -2.94 -18.30
N ALA A 95 0.50 -3.97 -18.03
CA ALA A 95 0.07 -4.91 -19.06
C ALA A 95 -0.76 -4.23 -20.16
N ALA A 96 -1.67 -3.33 -19.78
CA ALA A 96 -2.49 -2.56 -20.72
C ALA A 96 -1.64 -1.63 -21.61
N ASP A 97 -0.62 -0.99 -21.02
CA ASP A 97 0.32 -0.12 -21.72
C ASP A 97 1.15 -0.90 -22.76
N LYS A 98 1.71 -2.05 -22.37
CA LYS A 98 2.43 -2.96 -23.29
C LYS A 98 1.57 -3.42 -24.45
N LYS A 99 0.31 -3.80 -24.17
CA LYS A 99 -0.64 -4.25 -25.20
C LYS A 99 -1.01 -3.12 -26.15
N SER A 100 -1.24 -1.92 -25.63
CA SER A 100 -1.57 -0.73 -26.43
C SER A 100 -0.40 -0.35 -27.35
N MET A 101 0.84 -0.34 -26.85
CA MET A 101 2.04 -0.07 -27.64
C MET A 101 2.25 -1.12 -28.73
N SER A 102 2.03 -2.40 -28.44
CA SER A 102 2.10 -3.46 -29.45
C SER A 102 1.08 -3.25 -30.57
N PHE A 103 -0.16 -2.88 -30.23
CA PHE A 103 -1.20 -2.58 -31.22
C PHE A 103 -0.84 -1.37 -32.09
N VAL A 104 -0.32 -0.31 -31.49
CA VAL A 104 0.14 0.89 -32.21
C VAL A 104 1.28 0.57 -33.16
N ASN A 105 2.28 -0.20 -32.72
CA ASN A 105 3.41 -0.61 -33.57
C ASN A 105 2.94 -1.45 -34.77
N ASN A 106 1.97 -2.34 -34.56
CA ASN A 106 1.37 -3.14 -35.63
C ASN A 106 0.63 -2.25 -36.65
N LEU A 107 -0.17 -1.29 -36.19
CA LEU A 107 -0.88 -0.35 -37.07
C LEU A 107 0.10 0.54 -37.85
N SER A 108 1.14 1.06 -37.19
CA SER A 108 2.18 1.85 -37.85
C SER A 108 2.90 1.06 -38.94
N GLY A 109 3.13 -0.24 -38.74
CA GLY A 109 3.69 -1.13 -39.76
C GLY A 109 2.77 -1.31 -40.96
N ILE A 110 1.47 -1.49 -40.73
CA ILE A 110 0.46 -1.62 -41.79
C ILE A 110 0.38 -0.33 -42.62
N PHE A 111 0.23 0.83 -41.98
CA PHE A 111 0.13 2.11 -42.69
C PHE A 111 1.46 2.48 -43.37
N GLY A 112 2.61 2.21 -42.75
CA GLY A 112 3.91 2.43 -43.38
C GLY A 112 4.17 1.55 -44.62
N GLY A 113 3.51 0.40 -44.71
CA GLY A 113 3.52 -0.46 -45.90
C GLY A 113 2.58 0.00 -47.03
N ILE A 114 1.60 0.86 -46.73
CA ILE A 114 0.66 1.41 -47.72
C ILE A 114 1.26 2.62 -48.47
N TYR A 115 2.15 3.37 -47.83
CA TYR A 115 2.80 4.56 -48.40
C TYR A 115 4.20 4.30 -49.02
N LYS A 116 4.58 3.03 -49.19
CA LYS A 116 5.70 2.59 -50.03
C LYS A 116 5.17 1.97 -51.31
#